data_AF-A0A3B0X4P6-F1
#
_entry.id   AF-A0A3B0X4P6-F1
#
_cell.length_a   1.000
_cell.length_b   1.000
_cell.length_c   1.000
_cell.angle_alpha   90.00
_cell.angle_beta   90.00
_cell.angle_gamma   90.00
#
_symmetry.space_group_name_H-M   'P 1'
#
loop_
_entity.id
_entity.type
_entity.pdbx_description
1 polymer ?
#
loop_
_entity_poly.entity_id
_entity_poly.type
_entity_poly.pdbx_seq_one_letter_code
_entity_poly.pdbx_strand_id
1 'polypeptide(L)'
;MTIQQVEFLVIGGGPGGTPAAMALASAGKSVMLVEKGQGLGGTCLFEGCIPSKIFRESARRLRELKEAEQFGLCLPSHDVTVNWSAVLERKRSILQQRSEAALHKSEQLPTLKTVFGVCELLSSSSAIIEMDS
;
A
#
# COMPACT_ATOMS: atom_id res chain seq x y z
N MET A 1 16.01 24.38 6.74
CA MET A 1 14.53 24.49 6.76
C MET A 1 14.10 25.13 5.46
N THR A 2 13.29 24.45 4.65
CA THR A 2 12.87 24.94 3.33
C THR A 2 11.37 25.22 3.38
N ILE A 3 10.95 26.40 2.92
CA ILE A 3 9.53 26.76 2.84
C ILE A 3 9.02 26.43 1.45
N GLN A 4 7.89 25.72 1.37
CA GLN A 4 7.18 25.44 0.14
C GLN A 4 5.73 25.85 0.29
N GLN A 5 5.18 26.48 -0.76
CA GLN A 5 3.78 26.88 -0.82
C GLN A 5 3.06 26.00 -1.85
N VAL A 6 1.94 25.42 -1.42
CA VAL A 6 1.09 24.54 -2.24
C VAL A 6 -0.36 24.89 -2.00
N GLU A 7 -1.22 24.62 -2.98
CA GLU A 7 -2.67 24.77 -2.82
C GLU A 7 -3.25 23.69 -1.91
N PHE A 8 -2.69 22.48 -1.94
CA PHE A 8 -3.16 21.35 -1.14
C PHE A 8 -2.01 20.60 -0.47
N LEU A 9 -2.17 20.36 0.82
CA LEU A 9 -1.36 19.42 1.60
C LEU A 9 -2.23 18.20 1.92
N VAL A 10 -1.82 17.03 1.45
CA VAL A 10 -2.45 15.75 1.76
C VAL A 10 -1.57 14.99 2.73
N ILE A 11 -2.09 14.69 3.91
CA ILE A 11 -1.39 13.95 4.96
C ILE A 11 -1.91 12.52 4.97
N GLY A 12 -1.04 11.56 4.65
CA GLY A 12 -1.32 10.14 4.53
C GLY A 12 -1.58 9.69 3.09
N GLY A 13 -0.65 8.91 2.52
CA GLY A 13 -0.72 8.19 1.25
C GLY A 13 -1.53 6.90 1.32
N GLY A 14 -2.67 6.93 2.01
CA GLY A 14 -3.59 5.81 2.11
C GLY A 14 -4.59 5.70 0.94
N PRO A 15 -5.60 4.81 1.04
CA PRO A 15 -6.61 4.63 0.00
C PRO A 15 -7.47 5.87 -0.25
N GLY A 16 -7.50 6.84 0.66
CA GLY A 16 -8.12 8.15 0.44
C GLY A 16 -7.14 9.20 -0.07
N GLY A 17 -5.97 9.34 0.57
CA GLY A 17 -5.05 10.43 0.29
C GLY A 17 -4.31 10.31 -1.04
N THR A 18 -3.81 9.13 -1.41
CA THR A 18 -3.13 8.94 -2.70
C THR A 18 -4.03 9.29 -3.89
N PRO A 19 -5.25 8.73 -4.04
CA PRO A 19 -6.11 9.09 -5.16
C PRO A 19 -6.58 10.56 -5.10
N ALA A 20 -6.81 11.12 -3.91
CA ALA A 20 -7.15 12.54 -3.78
C ALA A 20 -6.02 13.45 -4.28
N ALA A 21 -4.78 13.18 -3.86
CA ALA A 21 -3.60 13.92 -4.30
C ALA A 21 -3.39 13.83 -5.81
N MET A 22 -3.52 12.62 -6.38
CA MET A 22 -3.44 12.40 -7.82
C MET A 22 -4.55 13.12 -8.61
N ALA A 23 -5.79 13.11 -8.10
CA ALA A 23 -6.91 13.78 -8.75
C ALA A 23 -6.73 15.30 -8.75
N LEU A 24 -6.30 15.89 -7.63
CA LEU A 24 -6.00 17.32 -7.51
C LEU A 24 -4.86 17.73 -8.46
N ALA A 25 -3.78 16.96 -8.49
CA ALA A 25 -2.67 17.23 -9.39
C ALA A 25 -3.03 17.06 -10.87
N SER A 26 -3.85 16.06 -11.20
CA SER A 26 -4.39 15.90 -12.57
C SER A 26 -5.29 17.06 -12.98
N ALA A 27 -5.92 17.75 -12.02
CA ALA A 27 -6.65 19.00 -12.25
C ALA A 27 -5.76 20.25 -12.27
N GLY A 28 -4.42 20.08 -12.32
CA GLY A 28 -3.45 21.16 -12.42
C GLY A 28 -3.15 21.86 -11.09
N LYS A 29 -3.60 21.33 -9.96
CA LYS A 29 -3.34 21.91 -8.63
C LYS A 29 -1.95 21.55 -8.14
N SER A 30 -1.32 22.47 -7.41
CA SER A 30 -0.07 22.19 -6.69
C SER A 30 -0.38 21.40 -5.41
N VAL A 31 0.18 20.19 -5.31
CA VAL A 31 -0.13 19.25 -4.22
C VAL A 31 1.15 18.72 -3.61
N MET A 32 1.19 18.70 -2.28
CA MET A 32 2.19 17.95 -1.52
C MET A 32 1.50 16.81 -0.79
N LEU A 33 1.92 15.57 -1.07
CA LEU A 33 1.48 14.37 -0.38
C LEU A 33 2.58 13.93 0.59
N VAL A 34 2.24 13.78 1.87
CA VAL A 34 3.17 13.30 2.90
C VAL A 34 2.73 11.94 3.38
N GLU A 35 3.63 10.95 3.36
CA GLU A 35 3.37 9.59 3.85
C GLU A 35 4.46 9.16 4.84
N LYS A 36 4.07 8.62 5.99
CA LYS A 36 5.01 8.16 7.02
C LYS A 36 5.46 6.71 6.80
N GLY A 37 4.60 5.88 6.22
CA GLY A 37 4.83 4.46 6.04
C GLY A 37 5.83 4.16 4.95
N GLN A 38 6.12 2.87 4.81
CA GLN A 38 7.08 2.32 3.85
C GLN A 38 6.71 2.50 2.35
N GLY A 39 5.60 3.18 2.03
CA GLY A 39 5.13 3.35 0.66
C GLY A 39 3.68 3.84 0.56
N LEU A 40 3.21 4.04 -0.66
CA LEU A 40 1.83 4.45 -0.92
C LEU A 40 0.88 3.26 -0.86
N GLY A 41 -0.28 3.44 -0.22
CA GLY A 41 -1.35 2.45 -0.08
C GLY A 41 -1.92 2.35 1.33
N GLY A 42 -1.21 2.90 2.33
CA GLY A 42 -1.63 2.96 3.73
C GLY A 42 -1.97 1.60 4.36
N THR A 43 -2.72 1.63 5.46
CA THR A 43 -3.06 0.42 6.25
C THR A 43 -3.72 -0.66 5.39
N CYS A 44 -4.64 -0.30 4.49
CA CYS A 44 -5.32 -1.28 3.65
C CYS A 44 -4.34 -2.15 2.84
N LEU A 45 -3.29 -1.54 2.31
CA LEU A 45 -2.26 -2.26 1.55
C LEU A 45 -1.30 -2.99 2.47
N PHE A 46 -0.70 -2.34 3.46
CA PHE A 46 0.43 -2.94 4.18
C PHE A 46 0.04 -3.87 5.33
N GLU A 47 -1.08 -3.59 6.00
CA GLU A 47 -1.41 -4.20 7.30
C GLU A 47 -2.86 -4.67 7.42
N GLY A 48 -3.71 -4.37 6.43
CA GLY A 48 -5.14 -4.56 6.50
C GLY A 48 -5.67 -5.61 5.53
N CYS A 49 -6.58 -5.18 4.66
CA CYS A 49 -7.34 -6.04 3.79
C CYS A 49 -6.45 -6.88 2.86
N ILE A 50 -5.43 -6.28 2.23
CA ILE A 50 -4.64 -6.99 1.21
C ILE A 50 -3.85 -8.18 1.82
N PRO A 51 -3.06 -8.01 2.90
CA PRO A 51 -2.39 -9.13 3.57
C PRO A 51 -3.38 -10.20 4.06
N SER A 52 -4.48 -9.77 4.67
CA SER A 52 -5.51 -10.68 5.19
C SER A 52 -6.10 -11.56 4.08
N LYS A 53 -6.38 -10.97 2.90
CA LYS A 53 -6.91 -11.72 1.75
C LYS A 53 -5.87 -12.69 1.17
N ILE A 54 -4.58 -12.34 1.19
CA ILE A 54 -3.49 -13.22 0.74
C ILE A 54 -3.39 -14.46 1.63
N PHE A 55 -3.40 -14.28 2.96
CA PHE A 55 -3.33 -15.40 3.90
C PHE A 55 -4.56 -16.28 3.86
N ARG A 56 -5.76 -15.67 3.85
CA ARG A 56 -7.02 -16.40 3.74
C ARG A 56 -7.07 -17.26 2.47
N GLU A 57 -6.53 -16.77 1.36
CA GLU A 57 -6.47 -17.55 0.12
C GLU A 57 -5.57 -18.77 0.27
N SER A 58 -4.37 -18.63 0.85
CA SER A 58 -3.50 -19.80 1.13
C SER A 58 -4.19 -20.82 2.04
N ALA A 59 -4.87 -20.36 3.09
CA ALA A 59 -5.59 -21.23 4.02
C ALA A 59 -6.77 -21.94 3.34
N ARG A 60 -7.49 -21.25 2.45
CA ARG A 60 -8.56 -21.85 1.65
C ARG A 60 -8.03 -22.98 0.76
N ARG A 61 -6.91 -22.76 0.06
CA ARG A 61 -6.31 -23.81 -0.79
C ARG A 61 -5.84 -25.03 -0.01
N LEU A 62 -5.27 -24.81 1.18
CA LEU A 62 -4.92 -25.91 2.07
C LEU A 62 -6.15 -26.75 2.45
N ARG A 63 -7.28 -26.10 2.76
CA ARG A 63 -8.54 -26.79 3.06
C ARG A 63 -9.04 -27.58 1.87
N GLU A 64 -9.09 -26.97 0.69
CA GLU A 64 -9.54 -27.62 -0.55
C GLU A 64 -8.71 -28.87 -0.87
N LEU A 65 -7.39 -28.82 -0.68
CA LEU A 65 -6.52 -29.98 -0.87
C LEU A 65 -6.82 -31.10 0.14
N LYS A 66 -7.14 -30.75 1.39
CA LYS A 66 -7.53 -31.73 2.42
C LYS A 66 -8.89 -32.36 2.17
N GLU A 67 -9.78 -31.67 1.47
CA GLU A 67 -11.14 -32.11 1.15
C GLU A 67 -11.25 -32.70 -0.26
N ALA A 68 -10.15 -32.80 -1.01
CA ALA A 68 -10.13 -33.15 -2.43
C ALA A 68 -10.78 -34.51 -2.76
N GLU A 69 -10.62 -35.51 -1.89
CA GLU A 69 -11.23 -36.84 -2.08
C GLU A 69 -12.75 -36.83 -2.07
N GLN A 70 -13.39 -35.87 -1.40
CA GLN A 70 -14.85 -35.70 -1.40
C GLN A 70 -15.38 -35.39 -2.81
N PHE A 71 -14.50 -34.92 -3.69
CA PHE A 71 -14.78 -34.63 -5.09
C PHE A 71 -14.22 -35.72 -6.02
N GLY A 72 -13.80 -36.87 -5.50
CA GLY A 72 -13.23 -37.98 -6.27
C GLY A 72 -11.80 -37.73 -6.77
N LEU A 73 -11.08 -36.75 -6.22
CA LEU A 73 -9.69 -36.46 -6.57
C LEU A 73 -8.74 -37.28 -5.70
N CYS A 74 -8.02 -38.21 -6.33
CA CYS A 74 -7.00 -39.00 -5.65
C CYS A 74 -5.66 -38.25 -5.63
N LEU A 75 -5.21 -37.85 -4.44
CA LEU A 75 -3.88 -37.27 -4.25
C LEU A 75 -2.85 -38.35 -3.93
N PRO A 76 -1.60 -38.23 -4.41
CA PRO A 76 -0.55 -39.20 -4.10
C PRO A 76 -0.14 -39.22 -2.62
N SER A 77 -0.46 -38.15 -1.87
CA SER A 77 -0.26 -38.04 -0.41
C SER A 77 -1.29 -37.11 0.20
N HIS A 78 -1.72 -37.40 1.43
CA HIS A 78 -2.57 -36.52 2.25
C HIS A 78 -1.77 -35.52 3.08
N ASP A 79 -0.44 -35.65 3.11
CA ASP A 79 0.43 -34.79 3.91
C ASP A 79 0.72 -33.48 3.16
N VAL A 80 -0.21 -32.53 3.30
CA VAL A 80 -0.09 -31.19 2.70
C VAL A 80 0.52 -30.23 3.71
N THR A 81 1.75 -29.79 3.45
CA THR A 81 2.48 -28.84 4.28
C THR A 81 2.40 -27.41 3.73
N VAL A 82 2.54 -26.42 4.61
CA VAL A 82 2.57 -25.00 4.23
C VAL A 82 4.01 -24.50 4.24
N ASN A 83 4.52 -24.08 3.09
CA ASN A 83 5.75 -23.31 3.02
C ASN A 83 5.45 -21.85 3.45
N TRP A 84 5.58 -21.57 4.74
CA TRP A 84 5.27 -20.26 5.30
C TRP A 84 6.14 -19.13 4.72
N SER A 85 7.43 -19.40 4.49
CA SER A 85 8.34 -18.45 3.84
C SER A 85 7.86 -18.05 2.44
N ALA A 86 7.38 -19.00 1.64
CA ALA A 86 6.84 -18.71 0.31
C ALA A 86 5.54 -17.89 0.38
N VAL A 87 4.69 -18.12 1.39
CA VAL A 87 3.48 -17.31 1.62
C VAL A 87 3.85 -15.87 1.96
N LEU A 88 4.84 -15.68 2.83
CA LEU A 88 5.35 -14.34 3.19
C LEU A 88 6.00 -13.63 2.01
N GLU A 89 6.76 -14.34 1.18
CA GLU A 89 7.38 -13.77 -0.02
C GLU A 89 6.33 -13.36 -1.04
N ARG A 90 5.32 -14.21 -1.28
CA ARG A 90 4.17 -13.85 -2.12
C ARG A 90 3.45 -12.61 -1.59
N LYS A 91 3.29 -12.49 -0.26
CA LYS A 91 2.74 -11.28 0.35
C LYS A 91 3.61 -10.07 -0.01
N ARG A 92 4.91 -10.12 0.30
CA ARG A 92 5.86 -9.02 0.08
C ARG A 92 5.83 -8.54 -1.37
N SER A 93 5.95 -9.46 -2.33
CA SER A 93 5.91 -9.15 -3.76
C SER A 93 4.64 -8.40 -4.19
N ILE A 94 3.45 -8.86 -3.75
CA ILE A 94 2.18 -8.19 -4.08
C ILE A 94 2.10 -6.78 -3.47
N LEU A 95 2.54 -6.61 -2.23
CA LEU A 95 2.52 -5.30 -1.55
C LEU A 95 3.45 -4.31 -2.24
N GLN A 96 4.67 -4.75 -2.53
CA GLN A 96 5.69 -3.95 -3.21
C GLN A 96 5.21 -3.51 -4.60
N GLN A 97 4.76 -4.45 -5.42
CA GLN A 97 4.26 -4.16 -6.77
C GLN A 97 3.15 -3.09 -6.76
N ARG A 98 2.22 -3.17 -5.82
CA ARG A 98 1.10 -2.22 -5.72
C ARG A 98 1.55 -0.84 -5.24
N SER A 99 2.44 -0.80 -4.26
CA SER A 99 2.99 0.46 -3.74
C SER A 99 3.82 1.18 -4.79
N GLU A 100 4.71 0.46 -5.47
CA GLU A 100 5.55 1.00 -6.54
C GLU A 100 4.72 1.50 -7.72
N ALA A 101 3.65 0.78 -8.10
CA ALA A 101 2.75 1.24 -9.15
C ALA A 101 2.02 2.54 -8.77
N ALA A 102 1.67 2.73 -7.50
CA ALA A 102 1.08 3.97 -7.02
C ALA A 102 2.11 5.11 -6.99
N LEU A 103 3.33 4.84 -6.54
CA LEU A 103 4.41 5.83 -6.53
C LEU A 103 4.78 6.28 -7.95
N HIS A 104 4.94 5.33 -8.87
CA HIS A 104 5.27 5.63 -10.26
C HIS A 104 4.21 6.53 -10.93
N LYS A 105 2.92 6.27 -10.68
CA LYS A 105 1.84 7.14 -11.16
C LYS A 105 1.89 8.53 -10.53
N SER A 106 2.31 8.63 -9.27
CA SER A 106 2.47 9.92 -8.59
C SER A 106 3.60 10.73 -9.21
N GLU A 107 4.72 10.10 -9.54
CA GLU A 107 5.90 10.74 -10.13
C GLU A 107 5.65 11.26 -11.56
N GLN A 108 4.68 10.68 -12.26
CA GLN A 108 4.24 11.15 -13.58
C GLN A 108 3.43 12.45 -13.54
N LEU A 109 3.00 12.90 -12.35
CA LEU A 109 2.20 14.12 -12.17
C LEU A 109 3.11 15.28 -11.72
N PRO A 110 3.45 16.24 -12.59
CA PRO A 110 4.50 17.24 -12.31
C PRO A 110 4.14 18.21 -11.18
N THR A 111 2.85 18.38 -10.88
CA THR A 111 2.37 19.26 -9.79
C THR A 111 2.17 18.52 -8.47
N LEU A 112 2.43 17.21 -8.43
CA LEU A 112 2.36 16.38 -7.23
C LEU A 112 3.76 16.08 -6.71
N LYS A 113 4.08 16.56 -5.52
CA LYS A 113 5.28 16.18 -4.78
C LYS A 113 4.92 15.21 -3.67
N THR A 114 5.41 13.97 -3.78
CA THR A 114 5.30 12.97 -2.71
C THR A 114 6.54 13.00 -1.84
N VAL A 115 6.36 13.07 -0.52
CA VAL A 115 7.41 13.15 0.48
C VAL A 115 7.16 12.07 1.53
N PHE A 116 8.23 11.39 1.94
CA PHE A 116 8.18 10.43 3.05
C PHE A 116 8.65 11.08 4.34
N GLY A 117 7.85 10.96 5.39
CA GLY A 117 8.13 11.57 6.69
C GLY A 117 6.91 11.82 7.54
N VAL A 118 7.12 12.51 8.65
CA VAL A 118 6.08 12.87 9.63
C VAL A 118 5.65 14.32 9.41
N CYS A 119 4.34 14.55 9.36
CA CYS A 119 3.78 15.89 9.25
C CYS A 119 3.12 16.31 10.57
N GLU A 120 3.44 17.51 11.04
CA GLU A 120 2.82 18.16 12.18
C GLU A 120 2.18 19.48 11.74
N LEU A 121 0.88 19.64 12.02
CA LEU A 121 0.16 20.88 11.74
C LEU A 121 0.55 21.95 12.76
N LEU A 122 1.01 23.10 12.28
CA LEU A 122 1.34 24.25 13.12
C LEU A 122 0.16 25.24 13.23
N SER A 123 -0.68 25.28 12.19
CA SER A 123 -1.90 26.10 12.15
C SER A 123 -2.89 25.55 11.13
N SER A 124 -3.98 26.27 10.86
CA SER A 124 -4.95 25.94 9.81
C SER A 124 -4.39 26.03 8.38
N SER A 125 -3.22 26.65 8.19
CA SER A 125 -2.62 26.87 6.86
C SER A 125 -1.11 26.63 6.83
N SER A 126 -0.54 26.00 7.85
CA SER A 126 0.89 25.69 7.90
C SER A 126 1.16 24.38 8.63
N ALA A 127 2.20 23.68 8.17
CA ALA A 127 2.66 22.43 8.74
C ALA A 127 4.19 22.33 8.60
N ILE A 128 4.81 21.56 9.47
CA ILE A 128 6.20 21.13 9.36
C ILE A 128 6.23 19.66 8.93
N ILE A 129 7.19 19.31 8.08
CA ILE A 129 7.42 17.94 7.64
C ILE A 129 8.85 17.58 8.03
N GLU A 130 8.98 16.59 8.90
CA GLU A 130 10.25 15.95 9.21
C GLU A 130 10.40 14.78 8.24
N MET A 131 11.30 14.93 7.26
CA MET A 131 11.54 13.92 6.25
C MET A 131 12.32 12.75 6.83
N ASP A 132 11.99 11.54 6.41
CA ASP A 132 12.80 10.37 6.76
C ASP A 132 14.21 10.53 6.15
N SER A 133 15.23 10.21 6.95
CA SER A 133 16.66 10.28 6.58
C SER A 133 17.10 9.14 5.67
#